data_AF-A0A6B3FKD0-F1
#
_entry.id   AF-A0A6B3FKD0-F1
#
_cell.length_a   1.000
_cell.length_b   1.000
_cell.length_c   1.000
_cell.angle_alpha   90.00
_cell.angle_beta   90.00
_cell.angle_gamma   90.00
#
_symmetry.space_group_name_H-M   'P 1'
#
loop_
_entity.id
_entity.type
_entity.pdbx_description
1 polymer ?
#
loop_
_entity_poly.entity_id
_entity_poly.type
_entity_poly.pdbx_seq_one_letter_code
_entity_poly.pdbx_strand_id
1 'polypeptide(L)'
;LALRERWEAYKNSPFLPATVLVLIVAAAAGLFAGSYTYAMANPTPHRIPAALVTQPEVARGEAFVAGMEKALDASLELHDYPDVADARRALDEQKVFTIIRASDDGVALDVAGASGASVAELLGKAGIEVGDATGVEVTVRDVKPLQRGDPRGLALFYISLAAVIMGFLGAIQLSVHAHGLNPAERIAFTVAYALLGGFAIAA
;
A
#
# COMPACT_ATOMS: atom_id res chain seq x y z
N LEU A 1 -9.09 -43.94 -33.92
CA LEU A 1 -8.97 -44.84 -32.73
C LEU A 1 -7.78 -44.42 -31.86
N ALA A 2 -6.56 -44.37 -32.39
CA ALA A 2 -5.34 -44.02 -31.63
C ALA A 2 -5.36 -42.67 -30.86
N LEU A 3 -6.03 -41.63 -31.36
CA LEU A 3 -6.14 -40.33 -30.67
C LEU A 3 -7.04 -40.38 -29.42
N ARG A 4 -8.11 -41.18 -29.44
CA ARG A 4 -9.01 -41.35 -28.29
C ARG A 4 -8.33 -42.19 -27.19
N GLU A 5 -7.61 -43.25 -27.56
CA GLU A 5 -6.85 -44.06 -26.60
C GLU A 5 -5.72 -43.27 -25.93
N ARG A 6 -4.98 -42.45 -26.70
CA ARG A 6 -3.96 -41.55 -26.15
C ARG A 6 -4.55 -40.50 -25.19
N TRP A 7 -5.74 -40.00 -25.49
CA TRP A 7 -6.44 -39.03 -24.64
C TRP A 7 -6.94 -39.66 -23.34
N GLU A 8 -7.51 -40.86 -23.39
CA GLU A 8 -7.93 -41.59 -22.19
C GLU A 8 -6.73 -42.06 -21.35
N ALA A 9 -5.62 -42.45 -21.98
CA ALA A 9 -4.38 -42.72 -21.27
C ALA A 9 -3.82 -41.47 -20.57
N TYR A 10 -3.90 -40.31 -21.21
CA TYR A 10 -3.46 -39.03 -20.61
C TYR A 10 -4.34 -38.63 -19.42
N LYS A 11 -5.67 -38.74 -19.53
CA LYS A 11 -6.60 -38.43 -18.44
C LYS A 11 -6.37 -39.28 -17.19
N ASN A 12 -6.02 -40.55 -17.38
CA ASN A 12 -5.75 -41.48 -16.27
C ASN A 12 -4.30 -41.43 -15.77
N SER A 13 -3.47 -40.54 -16.34
CA SER A 13 -2.06 -40.37 -15.98
C SER A 13 -1.86 -39.20 -15.00
N PRO A 14 -0.74 -39.15 -14.26
CA PRO A 14 -0.38 -38.00 -13.43
C PRO A 14 -0.14 -36.70 -14.23
N PHE A 15 -0.03 -36.77 -15.56
CA PHE A 15 0.19 -35.60 -16.41
C PHE A 15 -1.04 -34.69 -16.51
N LEU A 16 -2.26 -35.23 -16.42
CA LEU A 16 -3.47 -34.40 -16.44
C LEU A 16 -3.56 -33.49 -15.20
N PRO A 17 -3.46 -33.99 -13.95
CA PRO A 17 -3.40 -33.14 -12.76
C PRO A 17 -2.26 -32.12 -12.80
N ALA A 18 -1.07 -32.52 -13.27
CA ALA A 18 0.08 -31.62 -13.39
C ALA A 18 -0.19 -30.47 -14.37
N THR A 19 -0.74 -30.77 -15.55
CA THR A 19 -1.10 -29.75 -16.54
C THR A 19 -2.19 -28.81 -16.01
N VAL A 20 -3.21 -29.35 -15.34
CA VAL A 20 -4.26 -28.53 -14.70
C VAL A 20 -3.63 -27.59 -13.66
N LEU A 21 -2.72 -28.09 -12.82
CA LEU A 21 -2.05 -27.30 -11.81
C LEU A 21 -1.17 -26.20 -12.44
N VAL A 22 -0.43 -26.51 -13.51
CA VAL A 22 0.35 -25.51 -14.27
C VAL A 22 -0.55 -24.40 -14.80
N LEU A 23 -1.70 -24.74 -15.40
CA LEU A 23 -2.63 -23.74 -15.92
C LEU A 23 -3.22 -22.86 -14.81
N ILE A 24 -3.60 -23.46 -13.67
CA ILE A 24 -4.13 -22.71 -12.53
C ILE A 24 -3.06 -21.76 -11.97
N VAL A 25 -1.84 -22.24 -11.73
CA VAL A 25 -0.75 -21.41 -11.18
C VAL A 25 -0.36 -20.29 -12.14
N ALA A 26 -0.23 -20.59 -13.44
CA ALA A 26 0.10 -19.58 -14.44
C ALA A 26 -1.00 -18.53 -14.56
N ALA A 27 -2.28 -18.94 -14.56
CA ALA A 27 -3.41 -18.01 -14.57
C ALA A 27 -3.46 -17.16 -13.30
N ALA A 28 -3.28 -17.76 -12.11
CA ALA A 28 -3.26 -17.05 -10.84
C ALA A 28 -2.11 -16.04 -10.77
N ALA A 29 -0.89 -16.44 -11.17
CA ALA A 29 0.27 -15.56 -11.22
C ALA A 29 0.06 -14.41 -12.22
N GLY A 30 -0.43 -14.71 -13.42
CA GLY A 30 -0.73 -13.72 -14.45
C GLY A 30 -1.83 -12.74 -14.03
N LEU A 31 -2.92 -13.23 -13.44
CA LEU A 31 -4.00 -12.40 -12.91
C LEU A 31 -3.51 -11.55 -11.73
N PHE A 32 -2.75 -12.14 -10.80
CA PHE A 32 -2.26 -11.43 -9.62
C PHE A 32 -1.25 -10.33 -10.00
N ALA A 33 -0.16 -10.70 -10.68
CA ALA A 33 0.86 -9.74 -11.10
C ALA A 33 0.31 -8.75 -12.13
N GLY A 34 -0.49 -9.23 -13.08
CA GLY A 34 -1.10 -8.40 -14.12
C GLY A 34 -2.11 -7.40 -13.56
N SER A 35 -3.00 -7.80 -12.65
CA SER A 35 -3.96 -6.87 -12.03
C SER A 35 -3.28 -5.83 -11.15
N TYR A 36 -2.30 -6.22 -10.33
CA TYR A 36 -1.51 -5.27 -9.52
C TYR A 36 -0.74 -4.30 -10.39
N THR A 37 -0.02 -4.81 -11.40
CA THR A 37 0.75 -3.96 -12.31
C THR A 37 -0.19 -3.05 -13.09
N TYR A 38 -1.32 -3.55 -13.60
CA TYR A 38 -2.28 -2.70 -14.30
C TYR A 38 -2.87 -1.61 -13.41
N ALA A 39 -3.23 -1.94 -12.17
CA ALA A 39 -3.81 -0.99 -11.22
C ALA A 39 -2.78 0.02 -10.66
N MET A 40 -1.50 -0.39 -10.54
CA MET A 40 -0.46 0.41 -9.87
C MET A 40 0.64 0.94 -10.79
N ALA A 41 0.73 0.54 -12.06
CA ALA A 41 1.77 1.02 -12.98
C ALA A 41 1.50 2.43 -13.49
N ASN A 42 0.25 2.90 -13.49
CA ASN A 42 -0.08 4.28 -13.83
C ASN A 42 -1.32 4.80 -13.10
N PRO A 43 -1.31 4.87 -11.76
CA PRO A 43 -2.39 5.49 -11.00
C PRO A 43 -2.33 6.99 -11.27
N THR A 44 -3.09 7.48 -12.25
CA THR A 44 -3.29 8.91 -12.45
C THR A 44 -4.21 9.42 -11.35
N PRO A 45 -3.72 10.23 -10.39
CA PRO A 45 -4.56 10.80 -9.35
C PRO A 45 -5.42 11.87 -10.02
N HIS A 46 -6.68 11.55 -10.33
CA HIS A 46 -7.53 12.54 -11.01
C HIS A 46 -8.05 13.59 -10.04
N ARG A 47 -8.19 13.23 -8.76
CA ARG A 47 -8.68 14.09 -7.68
C ARG A 47 -8.02 13.68 -6.37
N ILE A 48 -7.29 14.59 -5.75
CA ILE A 48 -6.74 14.41 -4.41
C ILE A 48 -7.55 15.29 -3.46
N PRO A 49 -8.46 14.71 -2.64
CA PRO A 49 -9.17 15.45 -1.62
C PRO A 49 -8.21 16.16 -0.66
N ALA A 50 -8.29 17.47 -0.59
CA ALA A 50 -7.44 18.32 0.22
C ALA A 50 -8.30 19.28 1.04
N ALA A 51 -8.02 19.40 2.33
CA ALA A 51 -8.67 20.40 3.16
C ALA A 51 -7.99 21.75 2.98
N LEU A 52 -8.76 22.80 2.68
CA LEU A 52 -8.32 24.18 2.74
C LEU A 52 -8.91 24.81 4.00
N VAL A 53 -8.05 25.33 4.89
CA VAL A 53 -8.53 26.05 6.08
C VAL A 53 -8.69 27.51 5.72
N THR A 54 -9.94 27.99 5.68
CA THR A 54 -10.27 29.35 5.24
C THR A 54 -9.78 30.36 6.28
N GLN A 55 -8.73 31.12 5.95
CA GLN A 55 -8.21 32.25 6.73
C GLN A 55 -8.25 33.53 5.88
N PRO A 56 -8.08 34.75 6.46
CA PRO A 56 -8.20 36.01 5.73
C PRO A 56 -7.27 36.15 4.50
N GLU A 57 -6.24 35.32 4.39
CA GLU A 57 -5.25 35.31 3.30
C GLU A 57 -5.52 34.24 2.21
N VAL A 58 -6.80 34.02 1.85
CA VAL A 58 -7.23 33.01 0.86
C VAL A 58 -6.44 33.07 -0.46
N ALA A 59 -6.08 34.27 -0.94
CA ALA A 59 -5.41 34.47 -2.22
C ALA A 59 -4.03 33.79 -2.34
N ARG A 60 -3.26 33.67 -1.24
CA ARG A 60 -1.97 32.94 -1.26
C ARG A 60 -2.18 31.43 -1.34
N GLY A 61 -3.20 30.92 -0.66
CA GLY A 61 -3.58 29.51 -0.70
C GLY A 61 -4.00 29.05 -2.10
N GLU A 62 -4.80 29.86 -2.80
CA GLU A 62 -5.26 29.56 -4.17
C GLU A 62 -4.10 29.49 -5.18
N ALA A 63 -3.16 30.44 -5.13
CA ALA A 63 -1.98 30.43 -6.00
C ALA A 63 -1.07 29.21 -5.74
N PHE A 64 -0.91 28.84 -4.47
CA PHE A 64 -0.17 27.64 -4.09
C PHE A 64 -0.86 26.36 -4.59
N VAL A 65 -2.19 26.27 -4.45
CA VAL A 65 -2.96 25.13 -4.98
C VAL A 65 -2.79 25.00 -6.48
N ALA A 66 -2.87 26.10 -7.24
CA ALA A 66 -2.68 26.05 -8.69
C ALA A 66 -1.27 25.56 -9.08
N GLY A 67 -0.25 25.95 -8.31
CA GLY A 67 1.11 25.42 -8.47
C GLY A 67 1.19 23.91 -8.17
N MET A 68 0.53 23.47 -7.11
CA MET A 68 0.47 22.05 -6.71
C MET A 68 -0.21 21.19 -7.77
N GLU A 69 -1.34 21.64 -8.33
CA GLU A 69 -2.03 20.90 -9.38
C GLU A 69 -1.14 20.70 -10.62
N LYS A 70 -0.36 21.73 -10.97
CA LYS A 70 0.60 21.67 -12.07
C LYS A 70 1.78 20.73 -11.77
N ALA A 71 2.34 20.77 -10.57
CA ALA A 71 3.47 19.94 -10.18
C ALA A 71 3.09 18.46 -10.07
N LEU A 72 1.85 18.17 -9.64
CA LEU A 72 1.35 16.81 -9.47
C LEU A 72 0.76 16.21 -10.76
N ASP A 73 0.53 17.01 -11.79
CA ASP A 73 -0.25 16.63 -12.98
C ASP A 73 -1.63 16.04 -12.59
N ALA A 74 -2.24 16.62 -11.55
CA ALA A 74 -3.43 16.13 -10.86
C ALA A 74 -4.25 17.27 -10.29
N SER A 75 -5.58 17.13 -10.19
CA SER A 75 -6.42 18.15 -9.54
C SER A 75 -6.53 17.91 -8.03
N LEU A 76 -6.45 18.98 -7.25
CA LEU A 76 -6.72 18.99 -5.81
C LEU A 76 -8.20 19.32 -5.60
N GLU A 77 -8.96 18.35 -5.08
CA GLU A 77 -10.36 18.57 -4.72
C GLU A 77 -10.40 19.27 -3.37
N LEU A 78 -10.50 20.60 -3.41
CA LEU A 78 -10.50 21.43 -2.21
C LEU A 78 -11.82 21.34 -1.46
N HIS A 79 -11.73 21.05 -0.16
CA HIS A 79 -12.83 21.13 0.78
C HIS A 79 -12.51 22.22 1.80
N ASP A 80 -13.34 23.26 1.84
CA ASP A 80 -13.19 24.34 2.82
C ASP A 80 -13.58 23.87 4.22
N TYR A 81 -12.71 24.15 5.18
CA TYR A 81 -12.96 23.92 6.59
C TYR A 81 -12.79 25.22 7.38
N PRO A 82 -13.66 25.47 8.39
CA PRO A 82 -13.64 26.71 9.16
C PRO A 82 -12.44 26.79 10.11
N ASP A 83 -11.93 25.63 10.56
CA ASP A 83 -10.78 25.57 11.44
C ASP A 83 -9.90 24.33 11.19
N VAL A 84 -8.71 24.35 11.80
CA VAL A 84 -7.72 23.27 11.69
C VAL A 84 -8.18 21.99 12.40
N ALA A 85 -9.05 22.08 13.42
CA ALA A 85 -9.50 20.91 14.16
C ALA A 85 -10.46 20.06 13.32
N ASP A 86 -11.37 20.70 12.59
CA ASP A 86 -12.26 20.04 11.64
C ASP A 86 -11.51 19.43 10.46
N ALA A 87 -10.54 20.16 9.90
CA ALA A 87 -9.66 19.63 8.86
C ALA A 87 -8.85 18.42 9.35
N ARG A 88 -8.35 18.45 10.59
CA ARG A 88 -7.65 17.32 11.21
C ARG A 88 -8.55 16.12 11.43
N ARG A 89 -9.81 16.34 11.84
CA ARG A 89 -10.79 15.25 11.95
C ARG A 89 -11.07 14.64 10.58
N ALA A 90 -11.21 15.44 9.52
CA ALA A 90 -11.39 14.94 8.17
C ALA A 90 -10.17 14.14 7.67
N LEU A 91 -8.96 14.57 8.03
CA LEU A 91 -7.72 13.83 7.76
C LEU A 91 -7.68 12.49 8.52
N ASP A 92 -8.07 12.49 9.79
CA ASP A 92 -8.14 11.29 10.64
C ASP A 92 -9.20 10.29 10.15
N GLU A 93 -10.32 10.79 9.62
CA GLU A 93 -11.37 10.00 8.98
C GLU A 93 -11.04 9.59 7.53
N GLN A 94 -9.84 9.92 7.03
CA GLN A 94 -9.37 9.67 5.66
C GLN A 94 -10.30 10.23 4.57
N LYS A 95 -11.02 11.32 4.87
CA LYS A 95 -11.83 12.07 3.88
C LYS A 95 -10.97 13.00 3.02
N VAL A 96 -9.88 13.50 3.58
CA VAL A 96 -8.85 14.29 2.90
C VAL A 96 -7.48 13.67 3.13
N PHE A 97 -6.54 13.91 2.23
CA PHE A 97 -5.17 13.37 2.31
C PHE A 97 -4.14 14.40 2.81
N THR A 98 -4.50 15.68 2.77
CA THR A 98 -3.64 16.80 3.19
C THR A 98 -4.47 17.98 3.66
N ILE A 99 -3.87 18.82 4.48
CA ILE A 99 -4.45 20.09 4.92
C ILE A 99 -3.51 21.21 4.46
N ILE A 100 -4.06 22.15 3.70
CA ILE A 100 -3.39 23.36 3.25
C ILE A 100 -3.94 24.52 4.07
N ARG A 101 -3.04 25.30 4.68
CA ARG A 101 -3.42 26.48 5.44
C ARG A 101 -2.42 27.61 5.21
N ALA A 102 -2.93 28.83 5.17
CA ALA A 102 -2.07 30.01 5.26
C ALA A 102 -1.35 30.01 6.63
N SER A 103 -0.13 30.53 6.63
CA SER A 103 0.70 30.75 7.82
C SER A 103 1.28 32.15 7.72
N ASP A 104 1.68 32.75 8.84
CA ASP A 104 2.15 34.15 8.89
C ASP A 104 3.29 34.43 7.87
N ASP A 105 4.18 33.45 7.67
CA ASP A 105 5.33 33.54 6.76
C ASP A 105 5.12 32.83 5.40
N GLY A 106 3.96 32.20 5.15
CA GLY A 106 3.74 31.45 3.90
C GLY A 106 2.58 30.45 3.94
N VAL A 107 2.85 29.20 3.55
CA VAL A 107 1.85 28.12 3.51
C VAL A 107 2.32 26.94 4.34
N ALA A 108 1.44 26.37 5.15
CA ALA A 108 1.69 25.11 5.83
C ALA A 108 0.90 23.97 5.16
N LEU A 109 1.61 22.87 4.92
CA LEU A 109 1.11 21.65 4.30
C LEU A 109 1.20 20.52 5.34
N ASP A 110 0.08 20.20 5.99
CA ASP A 110 0.01 19.11 6.96
C ASP A 110 -0.40 17.80 6.23
N VAL A 111 0.44 16.77 6.31
CA VAL A 111 0.23 15.44 5.71
C VAL A 111 0.11 14.37 6.80
N ALA A 112 -0.48 13.21 6.47
CA ALA A 112 -0.56 12.06 7.37
C ALA A 112 0.25 10.87 6.81
N GLY A 113 1.52 10.75 7.20
CA GLY A 113 2.41 9.69 6.71
C GLY A 113 1.90 8.29 7.01
N ALA A 114 1.28 8.09 8.19
CA ALA A 114 0.67 6.82 8.60
C ALA A 114 -0.49 6.38 7.69
N SER A 115 -1.21 7.31 7.05
CA SER A 115 -2.32 7.01 6.14
C SER A 115 -1.86 6.79 4.70
N GLY A 116 -0.61 7.13 4.37
CA GLY A 116 -0.06 6.96 3.02
C GLY A 116 1.30 7.62 2.86
N ALA A 117 2.37 6.90 3.22
CA ALA A 117 3.75 7.43 3.16
C ALA A 117 4.14 7.93 1.76
N SER A 118 3.78 7.20 0.70
CA SER A 118 4.07 7.61 -0.68
C SER A 118 3.34 8.90 -1.09
N VAL A 119 2.08 9.05 -0.66
CA VAL A 119 1.28 10.25 -0.95
C VAL A 119 1.82 11.45 -0.17
N ALA A 120 2.16 11.26 1.11
CA ALA A 120 2.76 12.30 1.94
C ALA A 120 4.12 12.77 1.37
N GLU A 121 4.95 11.85 0.87
CA GLU A 121 6.22 12.18 0.24
C GLU A 121 6.03 12.94 -1.09
N LEU A 122 5.09 12.48 -1.93
CA LEU A 122 4.74 13.13 -3.19
C LEU A 122 4.26 14.57 -2.95
N LEU A 123 3.29 14.74 -2.05
CA LEU A 123 2.74 16.05 -1.71
C LEU A 123 3.77 16.96 -1.06
N GLY A 124 4.63 16.44 -0.18
CA GLY A 124 5.70 17.20 0.43
C GLY A 124 6.73 17.70 -0.59
N LYS A 125 7.14 16.84 -1.54
CA LYS A 125 8.06 17.21 -2.63
C LYS A 125 7.46 18.27 -3.54
N ALA A 126 6.22 18.06 -4.00
CA ALA A 126 5.50 19.03 -4.83
C ALA A 126 5.32 20.38 -4.10
N GLY A 127 5.00 20.34 -2.80
CA GLY A 127 4.84 21.54 -2.00
C GLY A 127 6.11 22.38 -1.92
N ILE A 128 7.26 21.74 -1.68
CA ILE A 128 8.56 22.42 -1.67
C ILE A 128 8.89 23.01 -3.05
N GLU A 129 8.72 22.22 -4.12
CA GLU A 129 8.98 22.68 -5.49
C GLU A 129 8.12 23.90 -5.87
N VAL A 130 6.85 23.89 -5.51
CA VAL A 130 5.93 25.01 -5.75
C VAL A 130 6.31 26.22 -4.89
N GLY A 131 6.68 26.02 -3.63
CA GLY A 131 7.17 27.08 -2.75
C GLY A 131 8.37 27.80 -3.35
N ASP A 132 9.37 27.03 -3.79
CA ASP A 132 10.58 27.55 -4.44
C ASP A 132 10.27 28.30 -5.73
N ALA A 133 9.34 27.79 -6.55
CA ALA A 133 8.96 28.40 -7.82
C ALA A 133 8.12 29.68 -7.65
N THR A 134 7.37 29.79 -6.56
CA THR A 134 6.44 30.92 -6.30
C THR A 134 7.01 31.94 -5.31
N GLY A 135 8.13 31.63 -4.65
CA GLY A 135 8.72 32.45 -3.60
C GLY A 135 7.91 32.45 -2.30
N VAL A 136 7.09 31.42 -2.08
CA VAL A 136 6.28 31.24 -0.86
C VAL A 136 7.01 30.24 0.05
N GLU A 137 7.19 30.60 1.32
CA GLU A 137 7.75 29.66 2.29
C GLU A 137 6.75 28.53 2.58
N VAL A 138 7.16 27.29 2.35
CA VAL A 138 6.29 26.12 2.53
C VAL A 138 6.80 25.27 3.69
N THR A 139 5.99 25.19 4.74
CA THR A 139 6.26 24.32 5.88
C THR A 139 5.50 23.01 5.74
N VAL A 140 6.20 21.92 5.44
CA VAL A 140 5.61 20.58 5.39
C VAL A 140 5.69 19.92 6.76
N ARG A 141 4.55 19.45 7.28
CA ARG A 141 4.48 18.77 8.58
C ARG A 141 3.74 17.45 8.47
N ASP A 142 4.38 16.37 8.89
CA ASP A 142 3.66 15.11 9.15
C ASP A 142 2.97 15.19 10.51
N VAL A 143 1.64 15.27 10.50
CA VAL A 143 0.83 15.34 11.73
C VAL A 143 0.51 13.95 12.30
N LYS A 144 0.76 12.89 11.53
CA LYS A 144 0.57 11.48 11.93
C LYS A 144 1.72 10.62 11.40
N PRO A 145 2.95 10.79 11.93
CA PRO A 145 4.08 9.99 11.48
C PRO A 145 3.94 8.53 11.92
N LEU A 146 4.49 7.62 11.10
CA LEU A 146 4.78 6.25 11.52
C LEU A 146 5.88 6.23 12.59
N GLN A 147 6.15 5.03 13.10
CA GLN A 147 7.20 4.82 14.11
C GLN A 147 8.56 5.29 13.58
N ARG A 148 9.36 5.96 14.41
CA ARG A 148 10.67 6.52 13.97
C ARG A 148 11.64 5.49 13.38
N GLY A 149 11.60 4.25 13.87
CA GLY A 149 12.44 3.15 13.37
C GLY A 149 11.94 2.51 12.08
N ASP A 150 10.68 2.77 11.70
CA ASP A 150 10.07 2.25 10.47
C ASP A 150 9.09 3.30 9.89
N PRO A 151 9.62 4.42 9.36
CA PRO A 151 8.81 5.54 8.90
C PRO A 151 7.94 5.20 7.68
N ARG A 152 8.10 4.02 7.09
CA ARG A 152 7.36 3.53 5.92
C ARG A 152 6.48 2.32 6.22
N GLY A 153 6.50 1.79 7.45
CA GLY A 153 5.73 0.60 7.83
C GLY A 153 6.20 -0.69 7.14
N LEU A 154 7.44 -0.74 6.65
CA LEU A 154 7.95 -1.86 5.86
C LEU A 154 8.30 -3.09 6.72
N ALA A 155 8.60 -2.91 8.00
CA ALA A 155 8.98 -4.01 8.88
C ALA A 155 7.81 -5.01 9.03
N LEU A 156 6.62 -4.52 9.38
CA LEU A 156 5.43 -5.38 9.48
C LEU A 156 5.04 -5.99 8.13
N PHE A 157 5.21 -5.25 7.04
CA PHE A 157 4.97 -5.76 5.69
C PHE A 157 5.87 -6.96 5.37
N TYR A 158 7.19 -6.82 5.55
CA TYR A 158 8.14 -7.91 5.27
C TYR A 158 8.00 -9.09 6.23
N ILE A 159 7.71 -8.85 7.51
CA ILE A 159 7.42 -9.91 8.47
C ILE A 159 6.19 -10.71 8.04
N SER A 160 5.13 -10.03 7.61
CA SER A 160 3.91 -10.69 7.12
C SER A 160 4.16 -11.49 5.84
N LEU A 161 4.91 -10.92 4.90
CA LEU A 161 5.30 -11.60 3.67
C LEU A 161 6.12 -12.87 3.95
N ALA A 162 7.12 -12.77 4.82
CA ALA A 162 7.93 -13.91 5.25
C ALA A 162 7.07 -14.97 5.95
N ALA A 163 6.16 -14.57 6.84
CA ALA A 163 5.27 -15.49 7.54
C ALA A 163 4.36 -16.27 6.57
N VAL A 164 3.81 -15.60 5.55
CA VAL A 164 2.99 -16.24 4.51
C VAL A 164 3.81 -17.25 3.71
N ILE A 165 4.99 -16.86 3.22
CA ILE A 165 5.88 -17.72 2.44
C ILE A 165 6.28 -18.95 3.26
N MET A 166 6.72 -18.73 4.50
CA MET A 166 7.16 -19.80 5.39
C MET A 166 6.00 -20.71 5.83
N GLY A 167 4.79 -20.18 5.98
CA GLY A 167 3.59 -20.97 6.26
C GLY A 167 3.25 -21.92 5.12
N PHE A 168 3.27 -21.45 3.88
CA PHE A 168 3.07 -22.31 2.70
C PHE A 168 4.18 -23.34 2.56
N LEU A 169 5.44 -22.91 2.68
CA LEU A 169 6.59 -23.79 2.59
C LEU A 169 6.50 -24.89 3.67
N GLY A 170 6.26 -24.52 4.93
CA GLY A 170 6.12 -25.46 6.04
C GLY A 170 4.97 -26.46 5.82
N ALA A 171 3.81 -25.99 5.37
CA ALA A 171 2.67 -26.85 5.08
C ALA A 171 2.96 -27.85 3.95
N ILE A 172 3.60 -27.41 2.87
CA ILE A 172 4.00 -28.28 1.75
C ILE A 172 5.04 -29.30 2.21
N GLN A 173 6.07 -28.87 2.96
CA GLN A 173 7.11 -29.77 3.45
C GLN A 173 6.55 -30.84 4.38
N LEU A 174 5.65 -30.48 5.29
CA LEU A 174 4.94 -31.46 6.13
C LEU A 174 4.06 -32.40 5.29
N SER A 175 3.40 -31.89 4.25
CA SER A 175 2.54 -32.72 3.39
C SER A 175 3.33 -33.75 2.59
N VAL A 176 4.51 -33.39 2.09
CA VAL A 176 5.36 -34.26 1.25
C VAL A 176 6.22 -35.19 2.11
N HIS A 177 6.98 -34.64 3.05
CA HIS A 177 7.99 -35.39 3.81
C HIS A 177 7.44 -36.03 5.09
N ALA A 178 6.30 -35.56 5.59
CA ALA A 178 5.67 -36.06 6.81
C ALA A 178 4.20 -36.46 6.55
N HIS A 179 3.95 -37.09 5.39
CA HIS A 179 2.60 -37.44 4.95
C HIS A 179 1.83 -38.33 5.95
N GLY A 180 2.55 -39.16 6.71
CA GLY A 180 1.99 -40.05 7.73
C GLY A 180 1.53 -39.38 9.04
N LEU A 181 1.77 -38.08 9.23
CA LEU A 181 1.29 -37.37 10.41
C LEU A 181 -0.24 -37.26 10.43
N ASN A 182 -0.82 -37.52 11.60
CA ASN A 182 -2.25 -37.31 11.81
C ASN A 182 -2.58 -35.80 11.89
N PRO A 183 -3.88 -35.40 11.82
CA PRO A 183 -4.25 -33.99 11.83
C PRO A 183 -3.78 -33.21 13.06
N ALA A 184 -3.82 -33.82 14.25
CA ALA A 184 -3.41 -33.16 15.49
C ALA A 184 -1.88 -32.92 15.52
N GLU A 185 -1.09 -33.88 15.07
CA GLU A 185 0.37 -33.75 14.95
C GLU A 185 0.76 -32.66 13.94
N ARG A 186 0.08 -32.58 12.79
CA ARG A 186 0.30 -31.52 11.79
C ARG A 186 0.03 -30.13 12.36
N ILE A 187 -1.04 -29.98 13.15
CA ILE A 187 -1.35 -28.74 13.86
C ILE A 187 -0.25 -28.44 14.89
N ALA A 188 0.16 -29.43 15.69
CA ALA A 188 1.20 -29.26 16.71
C ALA A 188 2.54 -28.79 16.10
N PHE A 189 3.00 -29.42 15.02
CA PHE A 189 4.20 -28.97 14.31
C PHE A 189 4.04 -27.60 13.65
N THR A 190 2.83 -27.28 13.18
CA THR A 190 2.53 -25.95 12.64
C THR A 190 2.61 -24.85 13.69
N VAL A 191 2.03 -25.09 14.87
CA VAL A 191 2.16 -24.20 16.02
C VAL A 191 3.62 -24.09 16.45
N ALA A 192 4.36 -25.20 16.50
CA ALA A 192 5.75 -25.21 16.91
C ALA A 192 6.64 -24.36 15.99
N TYR A 193 6.58 -24.55 14.66
CA TYR A 193 7.40 -23.73 13.75
C TYR A 193 6.95 -22.27 13.72
N ALA A 194 5.66 -21.98 13.89
CA ALA A 194 5.15 -20.62 13.95
C ALA A 194 5.67 -19.89 15.20
N LEU A 195 5.67 -20.55 16.37
CA LEU A 195 6.23 -20.00 17.61
C LEU A 195 7.74 -19.80 17.52
N LEU A 196 8.47 -20.76 16.94
CA LEU A 196 9.92 -20.62 16.74
C LEU A 196 10.25 -19.49 15.77
N GLY A 197 9.50 -19.35 14.68
CA GLY A 197 9.66 -18.25 13.73
C GLY A 197 9.34 -16.90 14.38
N GLY A 198 8.24 -16.80 15.12
CA GLY A 198 7.87 -15.60 15.86
C GLY A 198 8.92 -15.22 16.91
N PHE A 199 9.45 -16.20 17.65
CA PHE A 199 10.53 -15.99 18.61
C PHE A 199 11.81 -15.49 17.92
N ALA A 200 12.22 -16.09 16.80
CA ALA A 200 13.42 -15.67 16.08
C ALA A 200 13.34 -14.24 15.50
N ILE A 201 12.14 -13.73 15.25
CA ILE A 201 11.90 -12.36 14.80
C ILE A 201 11.87 -11.38 15.98
N ALA A 202 11.38 -11.83 17.14
CA ALA A 202 11.15 -10.99 18.30
C ALA A 202 12.34 -10.92 19.29
N ALA A 203 13.20 -11.95 19.30
CA ALA A 203 14.38 -12.06 20.16
C ALA A 203 15.56 -11.24 19.63
#